data_AF-A0A484XHB5-F1
#
_entry.id   AF-A0A484XHB5-F1
#
_cell.length_a   1.000
_cell.length_b   1.000
_cell.length_c   1.000
_cell.angle_alpha   90.00
_cell.angle_beta   90.00
_cell.angle_gamma   90.00
#
_symmetry.space_group_name_H-M   'P 1'
#
loop_
_entity.id
_entity.type
_entity.pdbx_description
1 polymer ?
#
loop_
_entity_poly.entity_id
_entity_poly.type
_entity_poly.pdbx_seq_one_letter_code
_entity_poly.pdbx_strand_id
1 'polypeptide(L)'
;MFLQWFCHFPLVDCHASNALLQKKIMNLTQIFRRIAPRLFPRQFGLLAGIFCIIGLFSALQLSSSILLGASLKDAQRNERHNQLAYQQQGKLDLARVSLLAASDLLNRSGVYFMQDKETGSEGSWHSLMDEAQKALAVSQQAWQAWLALNPPKDEALVNSYQLFYGAIKEQADGLVDTHSIDAFFAVPAQAFQTDFNDNYARYQQASEKQAMQGRQTLMAQLSGLQTAFLFAPLVLLAIAIAVWFGMAKWVITPLRPVNCAYRSSRGGRFVRYAAGCGAL
;
A
#
# COMPACT_ATOMS: atom_id res chain seq x y z
N MET A 1 44.10 -3.75 58.65
CA MET A 1 44.90 -4.45 57.64
C MET A 1 44.19 -4.24 56.30
N PHE A 2 44.80 -3.45 55.40
CA PHE A 2 44.50 -3.27 53.96
C PHE A 2 43.08 -2.75 53.60
N LEU A 3 42.86 -1.49 53.20
CA LEU A 3 43.44 -0.71 52.09
C LEU A 3 43.53 -1.47 50.76
N GLN A 4 43.10 -0.77 49.70
CA GLN A 4 43.46 -0.97 48.28
C GLN A 4 42.44 -1.76 47.45
N TRP A 5 41.61 -1.06 46.68
CA TRP A 5 41.26 -1.38 45.29
C TRP A 5 40.68 -0.11 44.62
N PHE A 6 41.59 0.80 44.28
CA PHE A 6 41.38 1.87 43.30
C PHE A 6 42.32 1.58 42.11
N CYS A 7 41.86 1.96 40.91
CA CYS A 7 42.60 2.08 39.65
C CYS A 7 42.79 0.82 38.78
N HIS A 8 41.86 0.58 37.83
CA HIS A 8 42.23 0.44 36.41
C HIS A 8 41.00 0.54 35.50
N PHE A 9 40.63 1.76 35.09
CA PHE A 9 39.84 1.97 33.87
C PHE A 9 40.80 2.64 32.87
N PRO A 10 41.27 1.93 31.82
CA PRO A 10 42.05 2.58 30.80
C PRO A 10 41.10 3.45 29.96
N LEU A 11 41.36 4.76 30.03
CA LEU A 11 40.90 5.76 29.09
C LEU A 11 41.52 5.45 27.72
N VAL A 12 40.97 4.46 27.01
CA VAL A 12 41.44 4.04 25.68
C VAL A 12 40.87 4.99 24.62
N ASP A 13 41.73 5.89 24.17
CA ASP A 13 41.85 6.41 22.79
C ASP A 13 40.59 6.89 22.05
N CYS A 14 39.95 7.94 22.58
CA CYS A 14 39.00 8.76 21.81
C CYS A 14 39.66 9.52 20.62
N HIS A 15 40.99 9.53 20.53
CA HIS A 15 41.74 10.25 19.50
C HIS A 15 42.00 9.44 18.21
N ALA A 16 41.94 8.10 18.27
CA ALA A 16 42.28 7.22 17.15
C ALA A 16 41.11 7.02 16.14
N SER A 17 39.87 6.92 16.62
CA SER A 17 38.69 6.79 15.75
C SER A 17 38.44 8.02 14.89
N ASN A 18 38.69 9.22 15.42
CA ASN A 18 38.57 10.47 14.66
C ASN A 18 39.64 10.57 13.56
N ALA A 19 40.85 10.08 13.81
CA ALA A 19 41.94 10.10 12.82
C ALA A 19 41.67 9.15 11.65
N LEU A 20 41.12 7.95 11.91
CA LEU A 20 40.75 6.99 10.86
C LEU A 20 39.54 7.45 10.03
N LEU A 21 38.53 8.03 10.67
CA LEU A 21 37.38 8.64 9.98
C LEU A 21 37.81 9.84 9.13
N GLN A 22 38.64 10.74 9.68
CA GLN A 22 39.23 11.87 8.93
C GLN A 22 40.03 11.38 7.72
N LYS A 23 40.84 10.32 7.88
CA LYS A 23 41.65 9.77 6.79
C LYS A 23 40.79 9.14 5.69
N LYS A 24 39.69 8.47 6.04
CA LYS A 24 38.74 7.88 5.08
C LYS A 24 37.95 8.96 4.32
N ILE A 25 37.53 10.02 5.01
CA ILE A 25 36.87 11.19 4.40
C ILE A 25 37.85 11.92 3.47
N MET A 26 39.10 12.15 3.90
CA MET A 26 40.13 12.80 3.08
C MET A 26 40.47 11.99 1.82
N ASN A 27 40.53 10.66 1.91
CA ASN A 27 40.81 9.79 0.77
C ASN A 27 39.64 9.77 -0.23
N LEU A 28 38.38 9.70 0.25
CA LEU A 28 37.19 9.85 -0.60
C LEU A 28 37.16 11.21 -1.30
N THR A 29 37.51 12.28 -0.59
CA THR A 29 37.53 13.65 -1.14
C THR A 29 38.62 13.79 -2.22
N GLN A 30 39.74 13.10 -2.07
CA GLN A 30 40.82 13.07 -3.07
C GLN A 30 40.45 12.25 -4.30
N ILE A 31 39.75 11.12 -4.13
CA ILE A 31 39.23 10.29 -5.22
C ILE A 31 38.17 11.09 -6.01
N PHE A 32 37.26 11.76 -5.30
CA PHE A 32 36.24 12.62 -5.92
C PHE A 32 36.87 13.79 -6.68
N ARG A 33 37.90 14.44 -6.12
CA ARG A 33 38.67 15.49 -6.81
C ARG A 33 39.39 15.02 -8.07
N ARG A 34 39.82 13.76 -8.14
CA ARG A 34 40.49 13.20 -9.33
C ARG A 34 39.51 12.78 -10.43
N ILE A 35 38.30 12.37 -10.05
CA ILE A 35 37.27 11.88 -10.99
C ILE A 35 36.41 13.04 -11.53
N ALA A 36 36.14 14.06 -10.71
CA ALA A 36 35.37 15.25 -11.09
C ALA A 36 35.82 15.95 -12.40
N PRO A 37 37.12 16.16 -12.68
CA PRO A 37 37.54 16.82 -13.92
C PRO A 37 37.48 15.93 -15.17
N ARG A 38 37.21 14.62 -15.03
CA ARG A 38 37.09 13.69 -16.16
C ARG A 38 35.65 13.54 -16.68
N LEU A 39 34.66 13.83 -15.84
CA LEU A 39 33.23 13.80 -16.22
C LEU A 39 32.72 15.15 -16.78
N PHE A 40 33.45 16.25 -16.58
CA PHE A 40 33.01 17.58 -16.99
C PHE A 40 34.07 18.28 -17.87
N PRO A 41 33.87 18.36 -19.20
CA PRO A 41 34.79 19.04 -20.12
C PRO A 41 34.98 20.54 -19.81
N ARG A 42 36.19 21.05 -20.07
CA ARG A 42 36.71 22.37 -19.63
C ARG A 42 36.14 23.60 -20.34
N GLN A 43 35.06 23.45 -21.12
CA GLN A 43 34.49 24.51 -21.95
C GLN A 43 32.97 24.48 -21.87
N PHE A 44 32.46 24.76 -20.69
CA PHE A 44 31.02 24.87 -20.48
C PHE A 44 30.61 26.35 -20.42
N GLY A 45 30.09 26.82 -21.56
CA GLY A 45 29.40 28.11 -21.67
C GLY A 45 27.93 28.02 -21.24
N LEU A 46 27.18 29.11 -21.42
CA LEU A 46 25.76 29.27 -21.08
C LEU A 46 24.87 28.09 -21.54
N LEU A 47 25.21 27.47 -22.68
CA LEU A 47 24.60 26.26 -23.22
C LEU A 47 24.62 25.06 -22.25
N ALA A 48 25.70 24.88 -21.49
CA ALA A 48 25.83 23.83 -20.48
C ALA A 48 24.80 23.97 -19.35
N GLY A 49 24.59 25.20 -18.90
CA GLY A 49 23.59 25.53 -17.89
C GLY A 49 22.19 25.25 -18.40
N ILE A 50 21.90 25.60 -19.67
CA ILE A 50 20.62 25.31 -20.31
C ILE A 50 20.37 23.80 -20.41
N PHE A 51 21.35 23.01 -20.88
CA PHE A 51 21.22 21.55 -20.92
C PHE A 51 21.04 20.91 -19.53
N CYS A 52 21.69 21.47 -18.51
CA CYS A 52 21.51 21.04 -17.12
C CYS A 52 20.08 21.29 -16.63
N ILE A 53 19.53 22.49 -16.87
CA ILE A 53 18.15 22.84 -16.51
C ILE A 53 17.16 21.96 -17.25
N ILE A 54 17.34 21.75 -18.56
CA ILE A 54 16.47 20.87 -19.36
C ILE A 54 16.55 19.43 -18.85
N GLY A 55 17.74 18.93 -18.52
CA GLY A 55 17.93 17.58 -17.98
C GLY A 55 17.25 17.39 -16.62
N LEU A 56 17.38 18.37 -15.72
CA LEU A 56 16.71 18.38 -14.42
C LEU A 56 15.19 18.43 -14.57
N PHE A 57 14.70 19.33 -15.43
CA PHE A 57 13.27 19.44 -15.72
C PHE A 57 12.71 18.15 -16.31
N SER A 58 13.43 17.54 -17.25
CA SER A 58 13.03 16.27 -17.87
C SER A 58 13.03 15.11 -16.87
N ALA A 59 14.05 15.03 -16.00
CA ALA A 59 14.10 14.04 -14.93
C ALA A 59 12.96 14.21 -13.92
N LEU A 60 12.65 15.46 -13.56
CA LEU A 60 11.53 15.78 -12.69
C LEU A 60 10.20 15.36 -13.34
N GLN A 61 10.01 15.71 -14.61
CA GLN A 61 8.81 15.35 -15.38
C GLN A 61 8.62 13.84 -15.48
N LEU A 62 9.69 13.10 -15.80
CA LEU A 62 9.66 11.64 -15.93
C LEU A 62 9.37 10.96 -14.59
N SER A 63 10.00 11.43 -13.50
CA SER A 63 9.77 10.89 -12.15
C SER A 63 8.32 11.09 -11.70
N SER A 64 7.73 12.25 -12.01
CA SER A 64 6.32 12.56 -11.73
C SER A 64 5.39 11.61 -12.48
N SER A 65 5.61 11.39 -13.78
CA SER A 65 4.79 10.48 -14.59
C SER A 65 4.88 9.03 -14.13
N ILE A 66 6.08 8.55 -13.74
CA ILE A 66 6.27 7.18 -13.23
C ILE A 66 5.55 6.99 -11.90
N LEU A 67 5.69 7.93 -10.97
CA LEU A 67 5.05 7.89 -9.65
C LEU A 67 3.53 7.93 -9.76
N LEU A 68 2.97 8.85 -10.56
CA LEU A 68 1.52 8.92 -10.80
C LEU A 68 0.98 7.64 -11.43
N GLY A 69 1.72 7.06 -12.39
CA GLY A 69 1.37 5.80 -13.01
C GLY A 69 1.36 4.62 -12.02
N ALA A 70 2.32 4.57 -11.10
CA ALA A 70 2.36 3.55 -10.04
C ALA A 70 1.20 3.74 -9.05
N SER A 71 0.98 4.96 -8.55
CA SER A 71 -0.12 5.29 -7.64
C SER A 71 -1.49 4.95 -8.22
N LEU A 72 -1.73 5.27 -9.49
CA LEU A 72 -3.00 4.97 -10.16
C LEU A 72 -3.21 3.46 -10.34
N LYS A 73 -2.15 2.71 -10.68
CA LYS A 73 -2.22 1.26 -10.81
C LYS A 73 -2.51 0.59 -9.47
N ASP A 74 -1.85 1.02 -8.41
CA ASP A 74 -2.07 0.49 -7.06
C ASP A 74 -3.47 0.86 -6.55
N ALA A 75 -3.94 2.10 -6.77
CA ALA A 75 -5.29 2.52 -6.44
C ALA A 75 -6.35 1.72 -7.21
N GLN A 76 -6.20 1.56 -8.54
CA GLN A 76 -7.13 0.76 -9.35
C GLN A 76 -7.16 -0.72 -8.93
N ARG A 77 -6.00 -1.29 -8.63
CA ARG A 77 -5.90 -2.68 -8.16
C ARG A 77 -6.57 -2.85 -6.81
N ASN A 78 -6.34 -1.92 -5.88
CA ASN A 78 -6.95 -1.95 -4.56
C ASN A 78 -8.48 -1.79 -4.63
N GLU A 79 -8.99 -0.87 -5.45
CA GLU A 79 -10.44 -0.71 -5.66
C GLU A 79 -11.07 -1.97 -6.25
N ARG A 80 -10.45 -2.60 -7.25
CA ARG A 80 -10.96 -3.87 -7.81
C ARG A 80 -11.02 -4.99 -6.78
N HIS A 81 -9.99 -5.13 -5.94
CA HIS A 81 -9.98 -6.13 -4.87
C HIS A 81 -11.04 -5.82 -3.81
N ASN A 82 -11.20 -4.55 -3.43
CA ASN A 82 -12.21 -4.14 -2.45
C ASN A 82 -13.64 -4.34 -2.97
N GLN A 83 -13.89 -4.03 -4.24
CA GLN A 83 -15.18 -4.28 -4.90
C GLN A 83 -15.53 -5.77 -4.94
N LEU A 84 -14.56 -6.64 -5.28
CA LEU A 84 -14.78 -8.08 -5.26
C LEU A 84 -15.10 -8.60 -3.85
N ALA A 85 -14.32 -8.18 -2.84
CA ALA A 85 -14.55 -8.56 -1.46
C ALA A 85 -15.94 -8.12 -0.96
N TYR A 86 -16.35 -6.90 -1.31
CA TYR A 86 -17.69 -6.39 -1.01
C TYR A 86 -18.80 -7.21 -1.68
N GLN A 87 -18.63 -7.56 -2.96
CA GLN A 87 -19.60 -8.41 -3.67
C GLN A 87 -19.68 -9.81 -3.05
N GLN A 88 -18.54 -10.42 -2.71
CA GLN A 88 -18.50 -11.71 -2.03
C GLN A 88 -19.24 -11.64 -0.69
N GLN A 89 -18.95 -10.65 0.14
CA GLN A 89 -19.60 -10.49 1.43
C GLN A 89 -21.12 -10.28 1.30
N GLY A 90 -21.55 -9.43 0.36
CA GLY A 90 -22.98 -9.20 0.13
C GLY A 90 -23.73 -10.45 -0.35
N LYS A 91 -23.11 -11.30 -1.18
CA LYS A 91 -23.72 -12.57 -1.61
C LYS A 91 -23.79 -13.60 -0.48
N LEU A 92 -22.73 -13.70 0.32
CA LEU A 92 -22.69 -14.61 1.46
C LEU A 92 -23.71 -14.21 2.55
N ASP A 93 -23.82 -12.92 2.85
CA ASP A 93 -24.79 -12.39 3.81
C ASP A 93 -26.23 -12.62 3.34
N LEU A 94 -26.52 -12.37 2.06
CA LEU A 94 -27.82 -12.68 1.47
C LEU A 94 -28.14 -14.19 1.60
N ALA A 95 -27.18 -15.07 1.33
CA ALA A 95 -27.36 -16.51 1.47
C ALA A 95 -27.69 -16.91 2.91
N ARG A 96 -26.97 -16.32 3.89
CA ARG A 96 -27.21 -16.56 5.32
C ARG A 96 -28.58 -16.07 5.77
N VAL A 97 -28.91 -14.81 5.52
CA VAL A 97 -30.15 -14.18 6.01
C VAL A 97 -31.37 -14.90 5.43
N SER A 98 -31.35 -15.23 4.14
CA SER A 98 -32.44 -15.97 3.51
C SER A 98 -32.56 -17.41 4.01
N LEU A 99 -31.46 -18.09 4.35
CA LEU A 99 -31.50 -19.43 4.95
C LEU A 99 -32.09 -19.40 6.37
N LEU A 100 -31.70 -18.40 7.17
CA LEU A 100 -32.26 -18.17 8.51
C LEU A 100 -33.75 -17.82 8.44
N ALA A 101 -34.15 -17.01 7.46
CA ALA A 101 -35.57 -16.70 7.21
C ALA A 101 -36.36 -17.95 6.79
N ALA A 102 -35.80 -18.79 5.91
CA ALA A 102 -36.41 -20.05 5.53
C ALA A 102 -36.62 -20.97 6.74
N SER A 103 -35.61 -21.07 7.62
CA SER A 103 -35.70 -21.86 8.86
C SER A 103 -36.77 -21.33 9.82
N ASP A 104 -36.91 -20.01 9.99
CA ASP A 104 -37.94 -19.42 10.85
C ASP A 104 -39.35 -19.64 10.29
N LEU A 105 -39.54 -19.33 9.00
CA LEU A 105 -40.82 -19.53 8.31
C LEU A 105 -41.25 -20.98 8.32
N LEU A 106 -40.31 -21.91 8.08
CA LEU A 106 -40.54 -23.34 8.14
C LEU A 106 -40.92 -23.79 9.55
N ASN A 107 -40.25 -23.26 10.59
CA ASN A 107 -40.58 -23.59 11.97
C ASN A 107 -42.02 -23.16 12.32
N ARG A 108 -42.41 -21.94 11.92
CA ARG A 108 -43.79 -21.44 12.09
C ARG A 108 -44.79 -22.26 11.28
N SER A 109 -44.46 -22.62 10.04
CA SER A 109 -45.27 -23.51 9.21
C SER A 109 -45.51 -24.86 9.88
N GLY A 110 -44.48 -25.48 10.46
CA GLY A 110 -44.60 -26.74 11.20
C GLY A 110 -45.55 -26.65 12.40
N VAL A 111 -45.53 -25.53 13.14
CA VAL A 111 -46.48 -25.29 14.25
C VAL A 111 -47.93 -25.20 13.75
N TYR A 112 -48.19 -24.41 12.69
CA TYR A 112 -49.54 -24.31 12.12
C TYR A 112 -50.02 -25.63 11.55
N PHE A 113 -49.13 -26.42 10.95
CA PHE A 113 -49.45 -27.74 10.45
C PHE A 113 -49.93 -28.67 11.58
N MET A 114 -49.25 -28.66 12.73
CA MET A 114 -49.69 -29.43 13.90
C MET A 114 -51.02 -28.89 14.45
N GLN A 115 -51.19 -27.57 14.50
CA GLN A 115 -52.44 -26.97 14.97
C GLN A 115 -53.64 -27.32 14.08
N ASP A 116 -53.48 -27.30 12.76
CA ASP A 116 -54.49 -27.70 11.79
C ASP A 116 -54.93 -29.16 12.04
N LYS A 117 -53.97 -30.07 12.26
CA LYS A 117 -54.26 -31.48 12.62
C LYS A 117 -55.07 -31.63 13.91
N GLU A 118 -54.79 -30.83 14.93
CA GLU A 118 -55.49 -30.90 16.23
C GLU A 118 -56.88 -30.24 16.20
N THR A 119 -57.06 -29.20 15.39
CA THR A 119 -58.31 -28.40 15.36
C THR A 119 -59.28 -28.81 14.26
N GLY A 120 -58.83 -29.59 13.26
CA GLY A 120 -59.59 -29.89 12.05
C GLY A 120 -59.67 -28.72 11.06
N SER A 121 -58.91 -27.66 11.29
CA SER A 121 -58.64 -26.60 10.31
C SER A 121 -57.65 -27.12 9.26
N GLU A 122 -57.67 -26.57 8.04
CA GLU A 122 -56.76 -26.99 6.97
C GLU A 122 -56.12 -25.79 6.27
N GLY A 123 -54.82 -25.90 6.00
CA GLY A 123 -54.09 -25.03 5.08
C GLY A 123 -53.53 -23.73 5.66
N SER A 124 -53.58 -23.54 6.99
CA SER A 124 -53.01 -22.38 7.68
C SER A 124 -51.49 -22.26 7.48
N TRP A 125 -50.83 -23.39 7.23
CA TRP A 125 -49.38 -23.48 7.08
C TRP A 125 -48.87 -23.25 5.64
N HIS A 126 -49.72 -23.39 4.62
CA HIS A 126 -49.29 -23.39 3.21
C HIS A 126 -48.57 -22.10 2.79
N SER A 127 -49.09 -20.93 3.15
CA SER A 127 -48.47 -19.66 2.76
C SER A 127 -47.09 -19.48 3.38
N LEU A 128 -46.91 -19.89 4.63
CA LEU A 128 -45.62 -19.85 5.33
C LEU A 128 -44.62 -20.84 4.72
N MET A 129 -45.08 -22.03 4.33
CA MET A 129 -44.24 -22.99 3.62
C MET A 129 -43.81 -22.46 2.25
N ASP A 130 -44.72 -21.88 1.48
CA ASP A 130 -44.42 -21.27 0.18
C ASP A 130 -43.35 -20.17 0.32
N GLU A 131 -43.47 -19.33 1.34
CA GLU A 131 -42.46 -18.31 1.65
C GLU A 131 -41.13 -18.93 2.12
N ALA A 132 -41.16 -20.00 2.92
CA ALA A 132 -39.97 -20.72 3.35
C ALA A 132 -39.21 -21.32 2.15
N GLN A 133 -39.91 -21.98 1.22
CA GLN A 133 -39.31 -22.54 0.01
C GLN A 133 -38.73 -21.46 -0.90
N LYS A 134 -39.42 -20.31 -1.05
CA LYS A 134 -38.88 -19.16 -1.79
C LYS A 134 -37.61 -18.63 -1.14
N ALA A 135 -37.59 -18.44 0.17
CA ALA A 135 -36.41 -17.99 0.91
C ALA A 135 -35.24 -18.99 0.77
N LEU A 136 -35.54 -20.29 0.82
CA LEU A 136 -34.56 -21.36 0.62
C LEU A 136 -33.95 -21.32 -0.80
N ALA A 137 -34.77 -21.09 -1.83
CA ALA A 137 -34.30 -20.91 -3.21
C ALA A 137 -33.41 -19.66 -3.37
N VAL A 138 -33.79 -18.54 -2.75
CA VAL A 138 -32.98 -17.31 -2.73
C VAL A 138 -31.63 -17.56 -2.07
N SER A 139 -31.62 -18.30 -0.94
CA SER A 139 -30.37 -18.66 -0.27
C SER A 139 -29.44 -19.45 -1.17
N GLN A 140 -29.95 -20.50 -1.80
CA GLN A 140 -29.16 -21.33 -2.69
C GLN A 140 -28.62 -20.53 -3.88
N GLN A 141 -29.44 -19.67 -4.48
CA GLN A 141 -29.00 -18.82 -5.58
C GLN A 141 -27.89 -17.85 -5.15
N ALA A 142 -28.05 -17.21 -3.98
CA ALA A 142 -27.04 -16.31 -3.44
C ALA A 142 -25.73 -17.05 -3.11
N TRP A 143 -25.83 -18.26 -2.57
CA TRP A 143 -24.69 -19.13 -2.29
C TRP A 143 -23.92 -19.54 -3.55
N GLN A 144 -24.63 -19.96 -4.60
CA GLN A 144 -24.00 -20.29 -5.89
C GLN A 144 -23.36 -19.06 -6.54
N ALA A 145 -24.01 -17.88 -6.43
CA ALA A 145 -23.43 -16.63 -6.89
C ALA A 145 -22.17 -16.25 -6.09
N TRP A 146 -22.13 -16.54 -4.79
CA TRP A 146 -20.93 -16.36 -3.97
C TRP A 146 -19.80 -17.29 -4.41
N LEU A 147 -20.07 -18.59 -4.61
CA LEU A 147 -19.08 -19.56 -5.12
C LEU A 147 -18.51 -19.16 -6.48
N ALA A 148 -19.35 -18.62 -7.37
CA ALA A 148 -18.93 -18.13 -8.69
C ALA A 148 -17.95 -16.94 -8.63
N LEU A 149 -17.92 -16.19 -7.52
CA LEU A 149 -16.94 -15.13 -7.27
C LEU A 149 -15.59 -15.66 -6.78
N ASN A 150 -15.40 -16.99 -6.74
CA ASN A 150 -14.18 -17.68 -6.31
C ASN A 150 -13.64 -17.14 -4.96
N PRO A 151 -14.43 -17.27 -3.87
CA PRO A 151 -14.06 -16.78 -2.56
C PRO A 151 -12.87 -17.57 -1.99
N PRO A 152 -12.17 -17.01 -0.99
CA PRO A 152 -11.21 -17.77 -0.18
C PRO A 152 -11.81 -19.12 0.25
N LYS A 153 -11.06 -20.20 0.03
CA LYS A 153 -11.52 -21.55 0.37
C LYS A 153 -11.70 -21.67 1.89
N ASP A 154 -12.92 -21.97 2.30
CA ASP A 154 -13.26 -22.34 3.67
C ASP A 154 -14.21 -23.54 3.64
N GLU A 155 -13.63 -24.74 3.76
CA GLU A 155 -14.39 -25.99 3.69
C GLU A 155 -15.39 -26.14 4.84
N ALA A 156 -15.06 -25.62 6.04
CA ALA A 156 -15.96 -25.72 7.18
C ALA A 156 -17.20 -24.84 6.99
N LEU A 157 -17.04 -23.62 6.44
CA LEU A 157 -18.16 -22.77 6.06
C LEU A 157 -19.01 -23.43 4.96
N VAL A 158 -18.37 -24.03 3.94
CA VAL A 158 -19.09 -24.68 2.85
C VAL A 158 -19.88 -25.89 3.35
N ASN A 159 -19.27 -26.75 4.16
CA ASN A 159 -19.90 -27.95 4.68
C ASN A 159 -21.04 -27.60 5.64
N SER A 160 -20.82 -26.65 6.56
CA SER A 160 -21.86 -26.22 7.50
C SER A 160 -23.06 -25.58 6.81
N TYR A 161 -22.86 -24.79 5.74
CA TYR A 161 -23.96 -24.31 4.90
C TYR A 161 -24.73 -25.46 4.25
N GLN A 162 -24.04 -26.43 3.64
CA GLN A 162 -24.69 -27.56 2.97
C GLN A 162 -25.51 -28.41 3.93
N LEU A 163 -24.99 -28.68 5.13
CA LEU A 163 -25.70 -29.42 6.17
C LEU A 163 -26.94 -28.66 6.64
N PHE A 164 -26.81 -27.36 6.90
CA PHE A 164 -27.95 -26.56 7.34
C PHE A 164 -29.00 -26.39 6.24
N TYR A 165 -28.59 -26.09 5.02
CA TYR A 165 -29.46 -26.03 3.85
C TYR A 165 -30.19 -27.35 3.61
N GLY A 166 -29.44 -28.46 3.63
CA GLY A 166 -29.97 -29.81 3.45
C GLY A 166 -31.01 -30.16 4.51
N ALA A 167 -30.73 -29.82 5.77
CA ALA A 167 -31.67 -30.01 6.88
C ALA A 167 -32.98 -29.25 6.68
N ILE A 168 -32.93 -27.95 6.38
CA ILE A 168 -34.14 -27.15 6.15
C ILE A 168 -34.90 -27.64 4.91
N LYS A 169 -34.18 -28.04 3.86
CA LYS A 169 -34.78 -28.62 2.66
C LYS A 169 -35.51 -29.92 2.97
N GLU A 170 -34.88 -30.84 3.69
CA GLU A 170 -35.47 -32.13 4.05
C GLU A 170 -36.71 -31.97 4.93
N GLN A 171 -36.67 -31.04 5.90
CA GLN A 171 -37.83 -30.72 6.72
C GLN A 171 -38.98 -30.11 5.90
N ALA A 172 -38.69 -29.23 4.94
CA ALA A 172 -39.69 -28.62 4.07
C ALA A 172 -40.31 -29.65 3.11
N ASP A 173 -39.46 -30.41 2.40
CA ASP A 173 -39.89 -31.46 1.47
C ASP A 173 -40.68 -32.55 2.22
N GLY A 174 -40.24 -32.95 3.41
CA GLY A 174 -40.96 -33.91 4.25
C GLY A 174 -42.38 -33.44 4.60
N LEU A 175 -42.55 -32.18 4.98
CA LEU A 175 -43.87 -31.65 5.34
C LEU A 175 -44.81 -31.56 4.13
N VAL A 176 -44.28 -31.21 2.95
CA VAL A 176 -45.04 -31.05 1.71
C VAL A 176 -45.37 -32.39 1.06
N ASP A 177 -44.39 -33.28 0.93
CA ASP A 177 -44.52 -34.52 0.15
C ASP A 177 -45.18 -35.65 0.94
N THR A 178 -44.88 -35.75 2.23
CA THR A 178 -45.37 -36.88 3.05
C THR A 178 -46.56 -36.52 3.93
N HIS A 179 -46.91 -35.23 4.03
CA HIS A 179 -47.86 -34.71 5.03
C HIS A 179 -47.59 -35.26 6.44
N SER A 180 -46.31 -35.52 6.75
CA SER A 180 -45.84 -35.99 8.04
C SER A 180 -44.89 -34.97 8.66
N ILE A 181 -44.94 -34.89 9.99
CA ILE A 181 -44.07 -34.05 10.81
C ILE A 181 -42.81 -34.83 11.27
N ASP A 182 -42.68 -36.12 10.92
CA ASP A 182 -41.60 -36.97 11.44
C ASP A 182 -40.22 -36.47 11.00
N ALA A 183 -40.08 -36.12 9.71
CA ALA A 183 -38.85 -35.54 9.16
C ALA A 183 -38.50 -34.20 9.81
N PHE A 184 -39.52 -33.43 10.22
CA PHE A 184 -39.33 -32.15 10.89
C PHE A 184 -38.60 -32.31 12.24
N PHE A 185 -38.90 -33.37 12.99
CA PHE A 185 -38.30 -33.62 14.31
C PHE A 185 -37.05 -34.53 14.28
N ALA A 186 -36.87 -35.33 13.23
CA ALA A 186 -35.71 -36.23 13.11
C ALA A 186 -34.41 -35.48 12.81
N VAL A 187 -34.50 -34.31 12.16
CA VAL A 187 -33.33 -33.55 11.70
C VAL A 187 -32.89 -32.52 12.76
N PRO A 188 -31.62 -32.54 13.21
CA PRO A 188 -31.11 -31.62 14.23
C PRO A 188 -30.76 -30.23 13.63
N ALA A 189 -31.75 -29.55 13.02
CA ALA A 189 -31.55 -28.30 12.28
C ALA A 189 -30.87 -27.20 13.12
N GLN A 190 -31.16 -27.11 14.42
CA GLN A 190 -30.54 -26.14 15.34
C GLN A 190 -29.03 -26.32 15.50
N ALA A 191 -28.55 -27.58 15.52
CA ALA A 191 -27.12 -27.85 15.60
C ALA A 191 -26.41 -27.39 14.33
N PHE A 192 -26.99 -27.67 13.16
CA PHE A 192 -26.46 -27.20 11.88
C PHE A 192 -26.50 -25.68 11.73
N GLN A 193 -27.57 -25.03 12.20
CA GLN A 193 -27.68 -23.57 12.23
C GLN A 193 -26.57 -22.94 13.09
N THR A 194 -26.31 -23.53 14.26
CA THR A 194 -25.26 -23.04 15.18
C THR A 194 -23.88 -23.20 14.55
N ASP A 195 -23.58 -24.39 14.02
CA ASP A 195 -22.30 -24.65 13.34
C ASP A 195 -22.08 -23.73 12.13
N PHE A 196 -23.11 -23.49 11.31
CA PHE A 196 -23.05 -22.56 10.20
C PHE A 196 -22.79 -21.11 10.66
N ASN A 197 -23.48 -20.65 11.72
CA ASN A 197 -23.30 -19.31 12.24
C ASN A 197 -21.90 -19.07 12.81
N ASP A 198 -21.33 -20.06 13.50
CA ASP A 198 -19.98 -19.99 14.05
C ASP A 198 -18.92 -19.95 12.93
N ASN A 199 -19.06 -20.81 11.92
CA ASN A 199 -18.18 -20.80 10.75
C ASN A 199 -18.31 -19.50 9.94
N TYR A 200 -19.53 -18.98 9.78
CA TYR A 200 -19.76 -17.68 9.16
C TYR A 200 -19.05 -16.55 9.92
N ALA A 201 -19.21 -16.51 11.25
CA ALA A 201 -18.58 -15.50 12.07
C ALA A 201 -17.04 -15.55 11.98
N ARG A 202 -16.48 -16.76 11.99
CA ARG A 202 -15.04 -16.98 11.80
C ARG A 202 -14.56 -16.50 10.43
N TYR A 203 -15.27 -16.87 9.36
CA TYR A 203 -14.95 -16.45 8.00
C TYR A 203 -15.04 -14.92 7.85
N GLN A 204 -16.08 -14.31 8.40
CA GLN A 204 -16.30 -12.86 8.38
C GLN A 204 -15.14 -12.12 9.09
N GLN A 205 -14.72 -12.59 10.27
CA GLN A 205 -13.57 -12.02 10.97
C GLN A 205 -12.26 -12.16 10.18
N ALA A 206 -12.05 -13.28 9.49
CA ALA A 206 -10.88 -13.48 8.64
C ALA A 206 -10.89 -12.51 7.44
N SER A 207 -12.05 -12.36 6.79
CA SER A 207 -12.25 -11.42 5.68
C SER A 207 -12.00 -9.98 6.11
N GLU A 208 -12.52 -9.54 7.25
CA GLU A 208 -12.30 -8.20 7.80
C GLU A 208 -10.84 -7.92 8.13
N LYS A 209 -10.13 -8.89 8.73
CA LYS A 209 -8.69 -8.78 8.98
C LYS A 209 -7.91 -8.58 7.68
N GLN A 210 -8.26 -9.32 6.63
CA GLN A 210 -7.63 -9.20 5.33
C GLN A 210 -7.93 -7.84 4.67
N ALA A 211 -9.16 -7.35 4.76
CA ALA A 211 -9.54 -6.02 4.29
C ALA A 211 -8.78 -4.90 5.03
N MET A 212 -8.62 -5.04 6.35
CA MET A 212 -7.87 -4.10 7.19
C MET A 212 -6.36 -4.11 6.87
N GLN A 213 -5.77 -5.28 6.67
CA GLN A 213 -4.38 -5.41 6.22
C GLN A 213 -4.18 -4.77 4.83
N GLY A 214 -5.13 -4.97 3.90
CA GLY A 214 -5.13 -4.30 2.60
C GLY A 214 -5.13 -2.78 2.74
N ARG A 215 -6.00 -2.23 3.60
CA ARG A 215 -6.03 -0.79 3.91
C ARG A 215 -4.74 -0.27 4.53
N GLN A 216 -4.14 -0.99 5.47
CA GLN A 216 -2.87 -0.60 6.09
C GLN A 216 -1.73 -0.58 5.07
N THR A 217 -1.70 -1.58 4.19
CA THR A 217 -0.73 -1.67 3.10
C THR A 217 -0.89 -0.51 2.13
N LEU A 218 -2.14 -0.14 1.79
CA LEU A 218 -2.44 1.03 0.97
C LEU A 218 -1.93 2.33 1.64
N MET A 219 -2.19 2.52 2.92
CA MET A 219 -1.72 3.71 3.67
C MET A 219 -0.18 3.77 3.72
N ALA A 220 0.48 2.63 3.89
CA ALA A 220 1.94 2.53 3.85
C ALA A 220 2.52 2.82 2.46
N GLN A 221 1.86 2.38 1.40
CA GLN A 221 2.28 2.69 0.02
C GLN A 221 2.06 4.17 -0.32
N LEU A 222 0.91 4.73 0.07
CA LEU A 222 0.62 6.15 -0.12
C LEU A 222 1.63 7.03 0.62
N SER A 223 2.01 6.69 1.85
CA SER A 223 3.04 7.43 2.60
C SER A 223 4.43 7.30 1.98
N GLY A 224 4.79 6.12 1.46
CA GLY A 224 6.02 5.90 0.71
C GLY A 224 6.10 6.73 -0.58
N LEU A 225 4.99 6.79 -1.33
CA LEU A 225 4.87 7.59 -2.54
C LEU A 225 4.90 9.10 -2.25
N GLN A 226 4.24 9.55 -1.18
CA GLN A 226 4.30 10.93 -0.71
C GLN A 226 5.74 11.32 -0.30
N THR A 227 6.45 10.42 0.38
CA THR A 227 7.85 10.61 0.75
C THR A 227 8.73 10.71 -0.49
N ALA A 228 8.55 9.82 -1.47
CA ALA A 228 9.29 9.85 -2.72
C ALA A 228 9.06 11.17 -3.50
N PHE A 229 7.82 11.66 -3.54
CA PHE A 229 7.48 12.94 -4.18
C PHE A 229 8.10 14.16 -3.49
N LEU A 230 8.27 14.13 -2.16
CA LEU A 230 8.95 15.20 -1.40
C LEU A 230 10.47 15.16 -1.58
N PHE A 231 11.09 13.98 -1.55
CA PHE A 231 12.55 13.86 -1.57
C PHE A 231 13.17 13.92 -2.98
N ALA A 232 12.48 13.43 -4.01
CA ALA A 232 12.97 13.49 -5.39
C ALA A 232 13.34 14.91 -5.87
N PRO A 233 12.49 15.96 -5.72
CA PRO A 233 12.86 17.32 -6.10
C PRO A 233 13.97 17.90 -5.23
N LEU A 234 14.04 17.57 -3.94
CA LEU A 234 15.10 18.03 -3.04
C LEU A 234 16.47 17.48 -3.46
N VAL A 235 16.54 16.22 -3.85
CA VAL A 235 17.78 15.60 -4.35
C VAL A 235 18.20 16.24 -5.67
N LEU A 236 17.27 16.47 -6.59
CA LEU A 236 17.55 17.15 -7.86
C LEU A 236 18.04 18.60 -7.65
N LEU A 237 17.43 19.33 -6.72
CA LEU A 237 17.88 20.68 -6.32
C LEU A 237 19.29 20.65 -5.73
N ALA A 238 19.61 19.69 -4.86
CA ALA A 238 20.93 19.56 -4.27
C ALA A 238 22.01 19.30 -5.34
N ILE A 239 21.71 18.47 -6.35
CA ILE A 239 22.59 18.24 -7.50
C ILE A 239 22.77 19.54 -8.29
N ALA A 240 21.70 20.29 -8.56
CA ALA A 240 21.77 21.57 -9.26
C ALA A 240 22.66 22.59 -8.54
N ILE A 241 22.50 22.72 -7.22
CA ILE A 241 23.30 23.59 -6.36
C ILE A 241 24.78 23.14 -6.37
N ALA A 242 25.04 21.85 -6.27
CA ALA A 242 26.41 21.31 -6.32
C ALA A 242 27.10 21.63 -7.66
N VAL A 243 26.37 21.48 -8.77
CA VAL A 243 26.85 21.84 -10.12
C VAL A 243 27.09 23.35 -10.22
N TRP A 244 26.18 24.19 -9.69
CA TRP A 244 26.33 25.65 -9.66
C TRP A 244 27.57 26.09 -8.88
N PHE A 245 27.79 25.57 -7.67
CA PHE A 245 28.98 25.89 -6.88
C PHE A 245 30.27 25.41 -7.58
N GLY A 246 30.22 24.25 -8.24
CA GLY A 246 31.28 23.76 -9.11
C GLY A 246 31.61 24.76 -10.23
N MET A 247 30.60 25.25 -10.94
CA MET A 247 30.75 26.26 -12.00
C MET A 247 31.31 27.59 -11.46
N ALA A 248 30.75 28.12 -10.37
CA ALA A 248 31.15 29.41 -9.81
C ALA A 248 32.61 29.43 -9.31
N LYS A 249 33.07 28.34 -8.68
CA LYS A 249 34.46 28.21 -8.22
C LYS A 249 35.47 28.08 -9.36
N TRP A 250 35.09 27.51 -10.50
CA TRP A 250 36.03 27.21 -11.59
C TRP A 250 36.00 28.23 -12.73
N VAL A 251 34.86 28.89 -12.99
CA VAL A 251 34.71 29.89 -14.07
C VAL A 251 35.04 31.31 -13.60
N ILE A 252 34.71 31.70 -12.36
CA ILE A 252 34.86 33.09 -11.89
C ILE A 252 36.23 33.33 -11.24
N THR A 253 36.83 32.32 -10.61
CA THR A 253 38.11 32.48 -9.88
C THR A 253 39.35 32.71 -10.77
N PRO A 254 39.49 32.16 -12.00
CA PRO A 254 40.71 32.38 -12.77
C PRO A 254 40.78 33.75 -13.48
N LEU A 255 39.74 34.60 -13.40
CA LEU A 255 39.78 35.94 -14.00
C LEU A 255 40.39 37.02 -13.09
N ARG A 256 40.69 36.71 -11.81
CA ARG A 256 41.28 37.70 -10.89
C ARG A 256 42.77 38.01 -11.08
N PRO A 257 43.64 37.20 -11.73
CA PRO A 257 45.03 37.61 -11.94
C PRO A 257 45.26 38.50 -13.18
N VAL A 258 44.35 38.54 -14.17
CA VAL A 258 44.63 39.24 -15.44
C VAL A 258 44.29 40.72 -15.44
N ASN A 259 43.38 41.18 -14.58
CA ASN A 259 43.06 42.62 -14.48
C ASN A 259 44.16 43.42 -13.75
N CYS A 260 44.92 42.79 -12.85
CA CYS A 260 46.08 43.44 -12.22
C CYS A 260 47.30 43.51 -13.15
N ALA A 261 47.46 42.58 -14.09
CA ALA A 261 48.53 42.64 -15.09
C ALA A 261 48.27 43.71 -16.17
N TYR A 262 47.00 43.93 -16.55
CA TYR A 262 46.66 44.92 -17.58
C TYR A 262 46.76 46.39 -17.09
N ARG A 263 46.58 46.64 -15.79
CA ARG A 263 46.75 47.99 -15.20
C ARG A 263 48.21 48.40 -15.01
N SER A 264 49.09 47.42 -14.77
CA SER A 264 50.55 47.63 -14.65
C SER A 264 51.21 48.00 -16.00
N SER A 265 50.78 47.40 -17.11
CA SER A 265 51.42 47.63 -18.42
C SER A 265 51.00 48.93 -19.14
N ARG A 266 49.88 49.56 -18.72
CA ARG A 266 49.43 50.87 -19.23
C ARG A 266 49.94 52.07 -18.43
N GLY A 267 50.34 51.89 -17.17
CA GLY A 267 50.98 52.95 -16.37
C GLY A 267 52.48 53.11 -16.63
N GLY A 268 53.18 52.04 -17.04
CA GLY A 268 54.63 52.05 -17.22
C GLY A 268 55.14 52.51 -18.60
N ARG A 269 54.24 52.71 -19.58
CA ARG A 269 54.63 53.04 -20.97
C ARG A 269 54.41 54.51 -21.37
N PHE A 270 53.77 55.32 -20.52
CA PHE A 270 53.56 56.75 -20.77
C PHE A 270 54.65 57.65 -20.19
N VAL A 271 55.51 57.15 -19.29
CA VAL A 271 56.57 57.95 -18.64
C VAL A 271 57.91 57.89 -19.40
N ARG A 272 58.06 57.00 -20.39
CA ARG A 272 59.36 56.73 -21.05
C ARG A 272 59.53 57.30 -22.46
N TYR A 273 58.59 58.11 -22.95
CA TYR A 273 58.68 58.78 -24.27
C TYR A 273 58.74 60.32 -24.20
N ALA A 274 58.95 60.91 -23.02
CA ALA A 274 59.08 62.37 -22.85
C ALA A 274 60.49 62.83 -22.42
N ALA A 275 61.49 61.94 -22.39
CA ALA A 275 62.86 62.30 -22.05
C ALA A 275 63.84 61.64 -23.03
N GLY A 276 64.10 62.29 -24.17
CA GLY A 276 65.17 61.86 -25.08
C GLY A 276 65.04 62.25 -26.56
N CYS A 277 64.65 63.49 -26.86
CA CYS A 277 64.86 64.19 -28.15
C CYS A 277 64.28 65.61 -27.96
N GLY A 278 64.98 66.74 -27.98
CA GLY A 278 66.34 67.11 -28.35
C GLY A 278 66.52 68.59 -27.95
N ALA A 279 67.73 68.96 -27.55
CA ALA A 279 68.13 70.34 -27.34
C ALA A 279 68.52 70.96 -28.69
N LEU A 280 67.91 72.10 -29.02
CA LEU A 280 68.49 73.25 -29.71
C LEU A 280 67.51 74.42 -29.55
#